data_AF-A0A1W9SMD3-F1
#
_entry.id   AF-A0A1W9SMD3-F1
#
_cell.length_a   1.000
_cell.length_b   1.000
_cell.length_c   1.000
_cell.angle_alpha   90.00
_cell.angle_beta   90.00
_cell.angle_gamma   90.00
#
_symmetry.space_group_name_H-M   'P 1'
#
loop_
_entity.id
_entity.type
_entity.pdbx_description
1 polymer ?
#
loop_
_entity_poly.entity_id
_entity_poly.type
_entity_poly.pdbx_seq_one_letter_code
_entity_poly.pdbx_strand_id
1 'polypeptide(L)'
;MKKMKIKRFLVLLFIIILNNSCFRTYENGEEEENYSHNSDVILEVVDDEHSGRMKEDLQVFDIDTKTYELNCLLPEDLYEYFKIQPKTFEYTGDLPRDWKEKFYNIFLNNKKDERFLNSIINELNRINSSMSDDEFVEVVVAYVQGAFEYDWNSYYNINEKIKYPYETIFLKKGVCADKSVLLAKMLFLLDYEVVLFAFEKANHMAVGIKVPRGYGNFGTNYAFIESTDYARIGQIPDNYAGGIKIKEAPEIINMNPKGRKTFKKIKKIKKEDKIILEKYGREYFFASAKKKNILKNMTMIQTRLDSFKFEHKLLNCNGNGALSKEKYSKCKKLTNEINRLVVIYNKQVKKYNKK
;
A
#
# COMPACT_ATOMS: atom_id res chain seq x y z
N MET A 1 -25.65 6.14 19.18
CA MET A 1 -24.90 6.62 17.99
C MET A 1 -25.08 5.63 16.85
N LYS A 2 -25.82 6.00 15.79
CA LYS A 2 -26.09 5.10 14.65
C LYS A 2 -24.80 4.84 13.87
N LYS A 3 -24.40 3.57 13.76
CA LYS A 3 -23.38 3.06 12.83
C LYS A 3 -23.77 3.46 11.40
N MET A 4 -23.18 4.53 10.88
CA MET A 4 -23.38 4.95 9.50
C MET A 4 -22.56 4.02 8.60
N LYS A 5 -23.24 3.07 7.96
CA LYS A 5 -22.64 2.01 7.14
C LYS A 5 -21.96 2.59 5.89
N ILE A 6 -20.64 2.50 5.89
CA ILE A 6 -19.59 2.31 4.85
C ILE A 6 -20.00 2.37 3.35
N LYS A 7 -21.21 1.99 2.93
CA LYS A 7 -21.64 2.06 1.51
C LYS A 7 -21.87 3.49 0.98
N ARG A 8 -21.81 4.53 1.83
CA ARG A 8 -22.07 5.91 1.41
C ARG A 8 -20.92 6.57 0.64
N PHE A 9 -19.68 6.06 0.76
CA PHE A 9 -18.55 6.77 0.16
C PHE A 9 -18.44 6.61 -1.36
N LEU A 10 -18.97 5.54 -1.96
CA LEU A 10 -18.73 5.23 -3.38
C LEU A 10 -19.90 5.52 -4.32
N VAL A 11 -20.99 6.09 -3.80
CA VAL A 11 -22.22 6.34 -4.57
C VAL A 11 -22.41 7.84 -4.74
N LEU A 12 -22.77 8.25 -5.95
CA LEU A 12 -23.16 9.64 -6.23
C LEU A 12 -24.29 10.07 -5.29
N LEU A 13 -24.16 11.26 -4.72
CA LEU A 13 -25.22 11.89 -3.95
C LEU A 13 -26.24 12.49 -4.93
N PHE A 14 -27.48 12.00 -4.86
CA PHE A 14 -28.60 12.46 -5.71
C PHE A 14 -29.46 13.55 -5.07
N ILE A 15 -29.20 13.92 -3.82
CA ILE A 15 -30.02 14.93 -3.11
C ILE A 15 -29.54 16.33 -3.52
N ILE A 16 -30.16 16.89 -4.55
CA ILE A 16 -30.23 18.33 -4.76
C ILE A 16 -31.43 18.82 -3.96
N ILE A 17 -31.19 19.69 -2.97
CA ILE A 17 -32.29 20.36 -2.28
C ILE A 17 -32.81 21.40 -3.26
N LEU A 18 -33.96 21.11 -3.87
CA LEU A 18 -34.66 22.04 -4.75
C LEU A 18 -35.23 23.17 -3.90
N ASN A 19 -34.72 24.38 -4.07
CA ASN A 19 -35.51 25.57 -3.75
C ASN A 19 -36.66 25.59 -4.76
N ASN A 20 -37.90 25.78 -4.30
CA ASN A 20 -39.02 26.14 -5.18
C ASN A 20 -38.77 27.54 -5.76
N SER A 21 -37.89 27.60 -6.76
CA SER A 21 -37.72 28.68 -7.73
C SER A 21 -36.67 28.22 -8.75
N CYS A 22 -37.18 27.93 -9.95
CA CYS A 22 -36.50 27.50 -11.17
C CYS A 22 -35.19 28.26 -11.46
N PHE A 23 -34.10 27.58 -11.83
CA PHE A 23 -33.13 28.03 -12.84
C PHE A 23 -32.24 26.86 -13.27
N ARG A 24 -32.11 26.72 -14.60
CA ARG A 24 -31.36 25.68 -15.31
C ARG A 24 -30.08 26.33 -15.83
N THR A 25 -28.91 25.75 -15.57
CA THR A 25 -27.71 26.01 -16.37
C THR A 25 -26.96 24.71 -16.62
N TYR A 26 -26.67 24.48 -17.89
CA TYR A 26 -25.76 23.46 -18.41
C TYR A 26 -24.43 24.15 -18.67
N GLU A 27 -23.32 23.59 -18.18
CA GLU A 27 -22.00 23.86 -18.73
C GLU A 27 -21.27 22.53 -18.91
N ASN A 28 -21.08 22.18 -20.18
CA ASN A 28 -20.10 21.20 -20.62
C ASN A 28 -18.75 21.90 -20.69
N GLY A 29 -17.74 21.26 -20.13
CA GLY A 29 -16.33 21.64 -20.27
C GLY A 29 -15.51 20.38 -20.05
N GLU A 30 -15.16 19.72 -21.14
CA GLU A 30 -14.10 18.72 -21.14
C GLU A 30 -12.77 19.48 -21.21
N GLU A 31 -12.01 19.44 -20.12
CA GLU A 31 -10.59 19.77 -20.14
C GLU A 31 -9.82 18.45 -20.11
N GLU A 32 -9.12 18.18 -21.21
CA GLU A 32 -8.02 17.22 -21.26
C GLU A 32 -6.85 17.82 -20.48
N GLU A 33 -6.54 17.24 -19.31
CA GLU A 33 -5.30 17.56 -18.60
C GLU A 33 -4.26 16.48 -18.87
N ASN A 34 -3.16 16.92 -19.47
CA ASN A 34 -1.91 16.21 -19.67
C ASN A 34 -1.40 15.57 -18.37
N TYR A 35 -0.98 14.32 -18.46
CA TYR A 35 -0.39 13.55 -17.37
C TYR A 35 1.00 14.09 -17.03
N SER A 36 1.08 14.93 -15.99
CA SER A 36 2.32 15.20 -15.26
C SER A 36 2.36 14.30 -14.02
N HIS A 37 3.27 13.33 -14.01
CA HIS A 37 3.69 12.68 -12.78
C HIS A 37 4.50 13.71 -11.97
N ASN A 38 3.85 14.43 -11.07
CA ASN A 38 4.56 15.25 -10.09
C ASN A 38 5.01 14.33 -8.96
N SER A 39 6.28 13.94 -8.97
CA SER A 39 6.93 13.36 -7.80
C SER A 39 7.14 14.40 -6.72
N ASP A 40 6.95 13.99 -5.46
CA ASP A 40 7.16 14.87 -4.32
C ASP A 40 8.63 14.89 -3.87
N VAL A 41 9.42 13.85 -4.20
CA VAL A 41 10.84 13.67 -3.84
C VAL A 41 11.54 12.76 -4.86
N ILE A 42 12.75 13.14 -5.29
CA ILE A 42 13.64 12.35 -6.17
C ILE A 42 14.89 11.95 -5.37
N LEU A 43 15.27 10.68 -5.44
CA LEU A 43 16.47 10.10 -4.81
C LEU A 43 17.32 9.39 -5.86
N GLU A 44 18.64 9.30 -5.66
CA GLU A 44 19.58 8.66 -6.60
C GLU A 44 20.45 7.61 -5.89
N VAL A 45 20.42 6.37 -6.39
CA VAL A 45 21.28 5.28 -5.91
C VAL A 45 22.51 5.20 -6.79
N VAL A 46 23.69 5.43 -6.20
CA VAL A 46 24.99 5.23 -6.85
C VAL A 46 25.69 4.03 -6.19
N ASP A 47 26.12 3.06 -7.00
CA ASP A 47 27.00 1.97 -6.56
C ASP A 47 28.33 2.02 -7.32
N ASP A 48 29.36 2.56 -6.65
CA ASP A 48 30.66 2.87 -7.24
C ASP A 48 31.58 1.65 -7.49
N GLU A 49 31.15 0.43 -7.16
CA GLU A 49 32.01 -0.77 -7.28
C GLU A 49 31.93 -1.46 -8.64
N HIS A 50 30.87 -1.23 -9.39
CA HIS A 50 30.66 -1.88 -10.66
C HIS A 50 31.14 -0.94 -11.78
N SER A 51 32.20 -1.33 -12.49
CA SER A 51 32.69 -0.62 -13.67
C SER A 51 32.03 -1.09 -14.98
N GLY A 52 30.99 -1.91 -14.87
CA GLY A 52 30.27 -2.54 -15.98
C GLY A 52 29.15 -1.67 -16.56
N ARG A 53 28.37 -2.25 -17.48
CA ARG A 53 27.16 -1.58 -18.01
C ARG A 53 26.13 -1.44 -16.89
N MET A 54 25.50 -0.26 -16.85
CA MET A 54 24.46 0.10 -15.89
C MET A 54 23.13 0.27 -16.62
N LYS A 55 22.05 -0.25 -16.04
CA LYS A 55 20.68 0.07 -16.44
C LYS A 55 20.15 1.18 -15.52
N GLU A 56 19.79 2.32 -16.09
CA GLU A 56 18.99 3.33 -15.39
C GLU A 56 17.54 2.84 -15.23
N ASP A 57 16.99 2.93 -14.02
CA ASP A 57 15.61 2.55 -13.74
C ASP A 57 14.98 3.51 -12.72
N LEU A 58 13.85 4.12 -13.11
CA LEU A 58 13.05 4.95 -12.23
C LEU A 58 11.99 4.11 -11.51
N GLN A 59 12.10 4.02 -10.20
CA GLN A 59 11.19 3.24 -9.34
C GLN A 59 10.24 4.17 -8.59
N VAL A 60 8.93 3.86 -8.63
CA VAL A 60 7.87 4.73 -8.09
C VAL A 60 7.10 3.98 -7.01
N PHE A 61 6.91 4.60 -5.85
CA PHE A 61 6.19 3.97 -4.73
C PHE A 61 5.51 5.02 -3.84
N ASP A 62 4.49 4.59 -3.11
CA ASP A 62 3.68 5.48 -2.26
C ASP A 62 3.94 5.26 -0.78
N ILE A 63 4.12 6.35 -0.03
CA ILE A 63 4.10 6.34 1.44
C ILE A 63 2.91 7.21 1.91
N ASP A 64 1.95 6.58 2.58
CA ASP A 64 0.62 7.17 2.91
C ASP A 64 -0.01 7.90 1.71
N THR A 65 0.01 9.22 1.69
CA THR A 65 -0.60 10.07 0.65
C THR A 65 0.39 10.73 -0.30
N LYS A 66 1.66 10.34 -0.26
CA LYS A 66 2.72 10.90 -1.11
C LYS A 66 3.31 9.83 -2.01
N THR A 67 3.74 10.25 -3.19
CA THR A 67 4.42 9.39 -4.17
C THR A 67 5.89 9.79 -4.27
N TYR A 68 6.76 8.79 -4.26
CA TYR A 68 8.21 8.92 -4.22
C TYR A 68 8.81 8.28 -5.47
N GLU A 69 9.92 8.87 -5.91
CA GLU A 69 10.70 8.41 -7.04
C GLU A 69 12.13 8.11 -6.60
N LEU A 70 12.63 6.94 -6.97
CA LEU A 70 13.99 6.49 -6.73
C LEU A 70 14.63 6.12 -8.06
N ASN A 71 15.60 6.92 -8.50
CA ASN A 71 16.44 6.61 -9.64
C ASN A 71 17.53 5.64 -9.22
N CYS A 72 17.56 4.47 -9.85
CA CYS A 72 18.56 3.45 -9.59
C CYS A 72 19.48 3.26 -10.79
N LEU A 73 20.78 3.20 -10.52
CA LEU A 73 21.77 2.65 -11.45
C LEU A 73 21.96 1.17 -11.11
N LEU A 74 21.56 0.29 -12.02
CA LEU A 74 21.51 -1.15 -11.81
C LEU A 74 22.65 -1.86 -12.57
N PRO A 75 23.67 -2.39 -11.89
CA PRO A 75 24.73 -3.16 -12.53
C PRO A 75 24.23 -4.40 -13.30
N GLU A 76 24.53 -4.47 -14.59
CA GLU A 76 24.14 -5.62 -15.44
C GLU A 76 24.92 -6.90 -15.10
N ASP A 77 26.19 -6.76 -14.69
CA ASP A 77 27.04 -7.88 -14.30
C ASP A 77 26.55 -8.58 -13.02
N LEU A 78 26.03 -7.80 -12.06
CA LEU A 78 25.36 -8.34 -10.88
C LEU A 78 24.11 -9.14 -11.27
N TYR A 79 23.36 -8.71 -12.28
CA TYR A 79 22.20 -9.44 -12.78
C TYR A 79 22.61 -10.75 -13.46
N GLU A 80 23.59 -10.71 -14.36
CA GLU A 80 24.11 -11.91 -15.02
C GLU A 80 24.71 -12.92 -14.03
N TYR A 81 25.33 -12.45 -12.94
CA TYR A 81 25.74 -13.32 -11.83
C TYR A 81 24.55 -14.08 -11.23
N PHE A 82 23.47 -13.40 -10.85
CA PHE A 82 22.30 -14.01 -10.20
C PHE A 82 21.49 -14.92 -11.11
N LYS A 83 21.43 -14.57 -12.40
CA LYS A 83 20.69 -15.33 -13.42
C LYS A 83 21.13 -16.79 -13.51
N ILE A 84 22.42 -17.06 -13.31
CA ILE A 84 23.00 -18.41 -13.38
C ILE A 84 23.12 -19.10 -12.01
N GLN A 85 22.78 -18.44 -10.91
CA GLN A 85 22.85 -19.06 -9.58
C GLN A 85 21.80 -20.17 -9.43
N PRO A 86 22.02 -21.16 -8.55
CA PRO A 86 21.06 -22.21 -8.28
C PRO A 86 19.70 -21.64 -7.84
N LYS A 87 18.62 -22.16 -8.43
CA LYS A 87 17.22 -21.81 -8.10
C LYS A 87 16.38 -23.04 -7.81
N THR A 88 17.04 -24.13 -7.44
CA THR A 88 16.46 -25.45 -7.19
C THR A 88 17.07 -26.02 -5.92
N PHE A 89 16.28 -26.80 -5.19
CA PHE A 89 16.75 -27.55 -4.03
C PHE A 89 17.10 -28.98 -4.46
N GLU A 90 18.36 -29.35 -4.33
CA GLU A 90 18.85 -30.70 -4.62
C GLU A 90 19.03 -31.49 -3.32
N TYR A 91 18.62 -32.76 -3.32
CA TYR A 91 18.73 -33.65 -2.17
C TYR A 91 18.93 -35.09 -2.62
N THR A 92 19.45 -35.93 -1.72
CA THR A 92 19.61 -37.37 -1.93
C THR A 92 18.85 -38.13 -0.85
N GLY A 93 18.24 -39.26 -1.20
CA GLY A 93 17.39 -40.04 -0.29
C GLY A 93 16.04 -39.36 -0.05
N ASP A 94 15.58 -39.34 1.20
CA ASP A 94 14.31 -38.72 1.57
C ASP A 94 14.41 -37.19 1.59
N LEU A 95 13.33 -36.51 1.17
CA LEU A 95 13.25 -35.05 1.20
C LEU A 95 13.39 -34.54 2.66
N PRO A 96 14.42 -33.74 2.98
CA PRO A 96 14.63 -33.23 4.33
C PRO A 96 13.42 -32.45 4.83
N ARG A 97 13.01 -32.62 6.09
CA ARG A 97 11.84 -31.90 6.63
C ARG A 97 11.98 -30.38 6.59
N ASP A 98 13.21 -29.89 6.66
CA ASP A 98 13.58 -28.47 6.62
C ASP A 98 13.94 -27.98 5.20
N TRP A 99 13.59 -28.74 4.15
CA TRP A 99 13.99 -28.42 2.78
C TRP A 99 13.58 -27.03 2.33
N LYS A 100 12.39 -26.53 2.74
CA LYS A 100 11.94 -25.17 2.41
C LYS A 100 12.82 -24.12 3.06
N GLU A 101 13.15 -24.29 4.34
CA GLU A 101 14.07 -23.38 5.02
C GLU A 101 15.42 -23.36 4.30
N LYS A 102 15.98 -24.52 3.98
CA LYS A 102 17.23 -24.60 3.22
C LYS A 102 17.11 -23.94 1.85
N PHE A 103 16.03 -24.19 1.11
CA PHE A 103 15.79 -23.64 -0.22
C PHE A 103 15.69 -22.11 -0.20
N TYR A 104 14.82 -21.53 0.62
CA TYR A 104 14.65 -20.07 0.65
C TYR A 104 15.89 -19.35 1.20
N ASN A 105 16.64 -19.96 2.11
CA ASN A 105 17.89 -19.39 2.59
C ASN A 105 19.00 -19.32 1.52
N ILE A 106 18.90 -20.04 0.39
CA ILE A 106 19.80 -19.84 -0.78
C ILE A 106 19.72 -18.40 -1.27
N PHE A 107 18.50 -17.86 -1.39
CA PHE A 107 18.25 -16.49 -1.89
C PHE A 107 18.56 -15.43 -0.85
N LEU A 108 18.23 -15.71 0.41
CA LEU A 108 18.36 -14.76 1.51
C LEU A 108 19.81 -14.57 1.95
N ASN A 109 20.65 -15.62 1.89
CA ASN A 109 22.03 -15.60 2.41
C ASN A 109 23.09 -15.27 1.36
N ASN A 110 22.74 -15.16 0.08
CA ASN A 110 23.71 -14.75 -0.92
C ASN A 110 24.13 -13.30 -0.65
N LYS A 111 25.41 -13.07 -0.34
CA LYS A 111 25.89 -11.75 0.07
C LYS A 111 26.21 -10.80 -1.09
N LYS A 112 26.17 -11.29 -2.33
CA LYS A 112 26.69 -10.56 -3.50
C LYS A 112 25.89 -9.28 -3.82
N ASP A 113 24.63 -9.20 -3.42
CA ASP A 113 23.76 -8.03 -3.54
C ASP A 113 23.68 -7.18 -2.26
N GLU A 114 24.32 -7.56 -1.15
CA GLU A 114 24.13 -6.86 0.13
C GLU A 114 24.58 -5.39 0.07
N ARG A 115 25.70 -5.10 -0.60
CA ARG A 115 26.17 -3.72 -0.77
C ARG A 115 25.14 -2.88 -1.53
N PHE A 116 24.63 -3.41 -2.64
CA PHE A 116 23.62 -2.74 -3.46
C PHE A 116 22.29 -2.58 -2.73
N LEU A 117 21.83 -3.59 -1.99
CA LEU A 117 20.62 -3.46 -1.18
C LEU A 117 20.80 -2.42 -0.06
N ASN A 118 21.99 -2.35 0.53
CA ASN A 118 22.31 -1.32 1.53
C ASN A 118 22.37 0.09 0.91
N SER A 119 22.80 0.27 -0.34
CA SER A 119 22.75 1.59 -0.99
C SER A 119 21.31 2.05 -1.19
N ILE A 120 20.40 1.18 -1.64
CA ILE A 120 18.96 1.47 -1.69
C ILE A 120 18.43 1.83 -0.30
N ILE A 121 18.73 1.03 0.72
CA ILE A 121 18.32 1.29 2.11
C ILE A 121 18.79 2.68 2.56
N ASN A 122 20.05 3.04 2.29
CA ASN A 122 20.59 4.33 2.66
C ASN A 122 19.87 5.49 1.97
N GLU A 123 19.55 5.37 0.67
CA GLU A 123 18.77 6.38 -0.04
C GLU A 123 17.34 6.51 0.50
N LEU A 124 16.66 5.39 0.76
CA LEU A 124 15.33 5.40 1.38
C LEU A 124 15.35 6.09 2.75
N ASN A 125 16.42 5.94 3.54
CA ASN A 125 16.55 6.60 4.84
C ASN A 125 16.65 8.13 4.71
N ARG A 126 17.13 8.65 3.57
CA ARG A 126 17.19 10.10 3.30
C ARG A 126 15.82 10.75 3.12
N ILE A 127 14.75 9.97 2.87
CA ILE A 127 13.36 10.48 2.83
C ILE A 127 13.02 11.25 4.11
N ASN A 128 13.44 10.73 5.26
CA ASN A 128 13.40 11.43 6.53
C ASN A 128 14.35 10.77 7.54
N SER A 129 15.58 11.29 7.64
CA SER A 129 16.62 10.76 8.51
C SER A 129 16.34 10.87 10.02
N SER A 130 15.25 11.56 10.42
CA SER A 130 14.83 11.67 11.82
C SER A 130 13.85 10.59 12.27
N MET A 131 13.45 9.68 11.37
CA MET A 131 12.50 8.63 11.68
C MET A 131 13.10 7.55 12.57
N SER A 132 12.28 6.94 13.42
CA SER A 132 12.68 5.76 14.21
C SER A 132 12.91 4.53 13.31
N ASP A 133 13.66 3.54 13.80
CA ASP A 133 13.88 2.28 13.07
C ASP A 133 12.58 1.61 12.61
N ASP A 134 11.53 1.63 13.44
CA ASP A 134 10.22 1.05 13.09
C ASP A 134 9.48 1.91 12.05
N GLU A 135 9.65 3.24 12.06
CA GLU A 135 9.12 4.09 10.99
C GLU A 135 9.82 3.81 9.66
N PHE A 136 11.12 3.55 9.71
CA PHE A 136 11.89 3.22 8.53
C PHE A 136 11.52 1.85 7.92
N VAL A 137 11.16 0.88 8.76
CA VAL A 137 10.58 -0.39 8.28
C VAL A 137 9.32 -0.16 7.42
N GLU A 138 8.43 0.77 7.80
CA GLU A 138 7.24 1.07 6.98
C GLU A 138 7.62 1.67 5.62
N VAL A 139 8.72 2.43 5.53
CA VAL A 139 9.25 2.96 4.26
C VAL A 139 9.76 1.85 3.36
N VAL A 140 10.58 0.94 3.89
CA VAL A 140 11.12 -0.20 3.12
C VAL A 140 10.00 -1.14 2.65
N VAL A 141 8.99 -1.38 3.50
CA VAL A 141 7.80 -2.14 3.11
C VAL A 141 7.06 -1.46 1.96
N ALA A 142 6.80 -0.15 2.07
CA ALA A 142 6.10 0.61 1.03
C ALA A 142 6.87 0.61 -0.30
N TYR A 143 8.19 0.71 -0.24
CA TYR A 143 9.06 0.61 -1.41
C TYR A 143 8.86 -0.73 -2.14
N VAL A 144 8.97 -1.87 -1.46
CA VAL A 144 8.80 -3.18 -2.12
C VAL A 144 7.37 -3.40 -2.63
N GLN A 145 6.35 -2.89 -1.91
CA GLN A 145 4.95 -2.96 -2.34
C GLN A 145 4.70 -2.21 -3.65
N GLY A 146 5.28 -1.01 -3.79
CA GLY A 146 4.96 -0.08 -4.88
C GLY A 146 5.91 -0.11 -6.07
N ALA A 147 7.22 -0.28 -5.83
CA ALA A 147 8.27 -0.03 -6.82
C ALA A 147 8.31 -1.03 -7.99
N PHE A 148 7.74 -2.22 -7.80
CA PHE A 148 7.84 -3.32 -8.75
C PHE A 148 6.46 -3.81 -9.17
N GLU A 149 6.32 -4.20 -10.44
CA GLU A 149 5.08 -4.76 -10.95
C GLU A 149 4.86 -6.20 -10.46
N TYR A 150 3.60 -6.66 -10.52
CA TYR A 150 3.31 -8.08 -10.31
C TYR A 150 3.51 -8.83 -11.62
N ASP A 151 4.37 -9.86 -11.61
CA ASP A 151 4.75 -10.60 -12.82
C ASP A 151 3.73 -11.71 -13.16
N TRP A 152 2.59 -11.32 -13.75
CA TRP A 152 1.52 -12.25 -14.13
C TRP A 152 1.97 -13.33 -15.11
N ASN A 153 2.91 -13.02 -16.00
CA ASN A 153 3.46 -14.00 -16.93
C ASN A 153 4.17 -15.12 -16.18
N SER A 154 4.98 -14.76 -15.17
CA SER A 154 5.62 -15.76 -14.31
C SER A 154 4.62 -16.50 -13.42
N TYR A 155 3.60 -15.81 -12.91
CA TYR A 155 2.57 -16.43 -12.07
C TYR A 155 1.85 -17.59 -12.76
N TYR A 156 1.57 -17.48 -14.06
CA TYR A 156 0.90 -18.54 -14.82
C TYR A 156 1.87 -19.57 -15.44
N ASN A 157 3.19 -19.35 -15.35
CA ASN A 157 4.18 -20.25 -15.92
C ASN A 157 4.77 -21.18 -14.84
N ILE A 158 4.36 -22.44 -14.85
CA ILE A 158 4.83 -23.46 -13.89
C ILE A 158 6.34 -23.75 -13.97
N ASN A 159 7.01 -23.35 -15.06
CA ASN A 159 8.44 -23.54 -15.25
C ASN A 159 9.27 -22.34 -14.74
N GLU A 160 8.62 -21.23 -14.41
CA GLU A 160 9.33 -20.07 -13.86
C GLU A 160 9.84 -20.38 -12.46
N LYS A 161 11.09 -19.99 -12.23
CA LYS A 161 11.76 -20.16 -10.96
C LYS A 161 11.71 -18.84 -10.20
N ILE A 162 11.71 -18.94 -8.87
CA ILE A 162 11.82 -17.78 -8.00
C ILE A 162 13.09 -16.97 -8.34
N LYS A 163 12.95 -15.65 -8.30
CA LYS A 163 14.02 -14.69 -8.57
C LYS A 163 14.81 -14.39 -7.30
N TYR A 164 16.10 -14.12 -7.46
CA TYR A 164 16.89 -13.51 -6.40
C TYR A 164 16.39 -12.07 -6.13
N PRO A 165 16.63 -11.53 -4.91
CA PRO A 165 16.29 -10.15 -4.56
C PRO A 165 16.74 -9.14 -5.61
N TYR A 166 18.00 -9.22 -6.04
CA TYR A 166 18.53 -8.32 -7.06
C TYR A 166 17.85 -8.49 -8.44
N GLU A 167 17.53 -9.71 -8.87
CA GLU A 167 16.80 -9.93 -10.12
C GLU A 167 15.40 -9.30 -10.11
N THR A 168 14.73 -9.32 -8.95
CA THR A 168 13.42 -8.69 -8.77
C THR A 168 13.49 -7.18 -8.97
N ILE A 169 14.53 -6.54 -8.41
CA ILE A 169 14.80 -5.11 -8.60
C ILE A 169 15.16 -4.84 -10.06
N PHE A 170 16.09 -5.62 -10.63
CA PHE A 170 16.61 -5.40 -11.98
C PHE A 170 15.52 -5.48 -13.06
N LEU A 171 14.65 -6.48 -12.95
CA LEU A 171 13.53 -6.72 -13.87
C LEU A 171 12.32 -5.84 -13.58
N LYS A 172 12.31 -5.12 -12.45
CA LYS A 172 11.21 -4.26 -11.98
C LYS A 172 9.88 -5.02 -11.80
N LYS A 173 9.94 -6.32 -11.55
CA LYS A 173 8.75 -7.17 -11.40
C LYS A 173 9.04 -8.46 -10.65
N GLY A 174 8.02 -8.98 -9.98
CA GLY A 174 8.07 -10.27 -9.31
C GLY A 174 6.69 -10.77 -8.89
N VAL A 175 6.57 -12.09 -8.68
CA VAL A 175 5.38 -12.69 -8.04
C VAL A 175 5.44 -12.55 -6.51
N CYS A 176 4.44 -13.08 -5.79
CA CYS A 176 4.37 -13.03 -4.32
C CYS A 176 5.64 -13.55 -3.63
N ALA A 177 6.22 -14.65 -4.11
CA ALA A 177 7.45 -15.22 -3.58
C ALA A 177 8.69 -14.34 -3.83
N ASP A 178 8.88 -13.85 -5.06
CA ASP A 178 10.00 -12.97 -5.45
C ASP A 178 10.05 -11.72 -4.56
N LYS A 179 8.90 -11.04 -4.44
CA LYS A 179 8.75 -9.82 -3.64
C LYS A 179 8.90 -10.07 -2.14
N SER A 180 8.40 -11.21 -1.64
CA SER A 180 8.54 -11.58 -0.23
C SER A 180 9.99 -11.86 0.14
N VAL A 181 10.75 -12.54 -0.73
CA VAL A 181 12.18 -12.82 -0.51
C VAL A 181 13.00 -11.52 -0.54
N LEU A 182 12.71 -10.62 -1.48
CA LEU A 182 13.33 -9.28 -1.51
C LEU A 182 13.05 -8.51 -0.21
N LEU A 183 11.78 -8.40 0.19
CA LEU A 183 11.41 -7.67 1.40
C LEU A 183 12.03 -8.28 2.66
N ALA A 184 11.99 -9.61 2.78
CA ALA A 184 12.57 -10.32 3.92
C ALA A 184 14.08 -10.04 4.04
N LYS A 185 14.81 -10.05 2.92
CA LYS A 185 16.25 -9.73 2.92
C LYS A 185 16.52 -8.29 3.32
N MET A 186 15.79 -7.32 2.77
CA MET A 186 15.98 -5.91 3.13
C MET A 186 15.70 -5.67 4.63
N LEU A 187 14.64 -6.27 5.18
CA LEU A 187 14.33 -6.16 6.61
C LEU A 187 15.34 -6.89 7.49
N PHE A 188 15.90 -8.01 7.02
CA PHE A 188 16.99 -8.70 7.69
C PHE A 188 18.27 -7.85 7.73
N LEU A 189 18.61 -7.12 6.66
CA LEU A 189 19.73 -6.16 6.64
C LEU A 189 19.54 -5.02 7.66
N LEU A 190 18.29 -4.66 7.97
CA LEU A 190 17.96 -3.75 9.06
C LEU A 190 18.01 -4.39 10.46
N ASP A 191 18.45 -5.65 10.55
CA ASP A 191 18.56 -6.50 11.74
C ASP A 191 17.20 -6.86 12.37
N TYR A 192 16.10 -6.82 11.61
CA TYR A 192 14.80 -7.30 12.11
C TYR A 192 14.66 -8.82 11.98
N GLU A 193 14.12 -9.46 13.01
CA GLU A 193 13.77 -10.87 12.93
C GLU A 193 12.54 -11.03 12.03
N VAL A 194 12.73 -11.75 10.92
CA VAL A 194 11.71 -11.97 9.89
C VAL A 194 11.61 -13.45 9.52
N VAL A 195 10.45 -13.84 9.01
CA VAL A 195 10.14 -15.17 8.48
C VAL A 195 9.38 -15.02 7.17
N LEU A 196 9.36 -16.07 6.35
CA LEU A 196 8.40 -16.15 5.25
C LEU A 196 7.17 -16.93 5.74
N PHE A 197 5.99 -16.42 5.39
CA PHE A 197 4.73 -17.11 5.54
C PHE A 197 4.36 -17.74 4.21
N ALA A 198 4.34 -19.07 4.16
CA ALA A 198 3.91 -19.82 2.99
C ALA A 198 2.47 -20.34 3.18
N PHE A 199 1.62 -20.04 2.21
CA PHE A 199 0.22 -20.45 2.15
C PHE A 199 0.03 -21.34 0.93
N GLU A 200 0.34 -22.63 1.06
CA GLU A 200 0.37 -23.56 -0.07
C GLU A 200 -0.99 -23.68 -0.78
N LYS A 201 -2.08 -23.73 -0.01
CA LYS A 201 -3.43 -23.88 -0.59
C LYS A 201 -3.88 -22.61 -1.31
N ALA A 202 -3.53 -21.45 -0.77
CA ALA A 202 -3.79 -20.16 -1.39
C ALA A 202 -2.83 -19.84 -2.55
N ASN A 203 -1.76 -20.63 -2.75
CA ASN A 203 -0.65 -20.30 -3.65
C ASN A 203 -0.11 -18.87 -3.40
N HIS A 204 0.13 -18.55 -2.12
CA HIS A 204 0.57 -17.21 -1.71
C HIS A 204 1.77 -17.27 -0.77
N MET A 205 2.59 -16.22 -0.83
CA MET A 205 3.70 -15.99 0.07
C MET A 205 3.67 -14.55 0.56
N ALA A 206 4.01 -14.37 1.83
CA ALA A 206 4.13 -13.06 2.48
C ALA A 206 5.30 -13.05 3.46
N VAL A 207 5.61 -11.89 4.03
CA VAL A 207 6.63 -11.75 5.07
C VAL A 207 5.98 -11.68 6.45
N GLY A 208 6.58 -12.32 7.44
CA GLY A 208 6.26 -12.13 8.85
C GLY A 208 7.38 -11.36 9.55
N ILE A 209 7.08 -10.23 10.19
CA ILE A 209 8.06 -9.49 11.02
C ILE A 209 7.80 -9.73 12.50
N LYS A 210 8.84 -9.99 13.29
CA LYS A 210 8.71 -10.27 14.72
C LYS A 210 8.10 -9.07 15.43
N VAL A 211 7.09 -9.34 16.25
CA VAL A 211 6.38 -8.33 17.04
C VAL A 211 6.24 -8.75 18.50
N PRO A 212 5.91 -7.82 19.42
CA PRO A 212 5.60 -8.17 20.80
C PRO A 212 4.45 -9.19 20.88
N ARG A 213 4.52 -10.08 21.88
CA ARG A 213 3.50 -11.13 22.10
C ARG A 213 2.08 -10.54 22.11
N GLY A 214 1.15 -11.23 21.44
CA GLY A 214 -0.25 -10.80 21.30
C GLY A 214 -0.50 -9.82 20.15
N TYR A 215 0.54 -9.37 19.44
CA TYR A 215 0.38 -8.49 18.28
C TYR A 215 0.52 -9.19 16.93
N GLY A 216 1.02 -10.43 16.88
CA GLY A 216 1.18 -11.19 15.64
C GLY A 216 -0.12 -11.67 15.01
N ASN A 217 -0.02 -12.14 13.78
CA ASN A 217 -1.09 -12.73 13.00
C ASN A 217 -1.03 -14.27 13.09
N PHE A 218 -2.14 -14.94 12.79
CA PHE A 218 -2.25 -16.42 12.76
C PHE A 218 -1.83 -17.13 14.06
N GLY A 219 -1.96 -16.46 15.21
CA GLY A 219 -1.52 -17.00 16.51
C GLY A 219 -0.01 -17.03 16.71
N THR A 220 0.76 -16.43 15.79
CA THR A 220 2.23 -16.35 15.85
C THR A 220 2.70 -15.10 16.58
N ASN A 221 4.02 -14.97 16.78
CA ASN A 221 4.65 -13.72 17.22
C ASN A 221 5.16 -12.85 16.04
N TYR A 222 4.63 -13.06 14.84
CA TYR A 222 4.99 -12.27 13.66
C TYR A 222 3.77 -11.56 13.09
N ALA A 223 3.91 -10.28 12.75
CA ALA A 223 2.89 -9.54 12.02
C ALA A 223 3.04 -9.80 10.53
N PHE A 224 1.92 -10.03 9.84
CA PHE A 224 1.85 -10.25 8.41
C PHE A 224 2.19 -8.96 7.65
N ILE A 225 3.02 -9.06 6.62
CA ILE A 225 3.32 -8.00 5.69
C ILE A 225 3.01 -8.50 4.28
N GLU A 226 2.04 -7.87 3.64
CA GLU A 226 1.79 -8.06 2.21
C GLU A 226 2.88 -7.35 1.41
N SER A 227 3.49 -8.04 0.44
CA SER A 227 4.55 -7.47 -0.40
C SER A 227 4.10 -7.16 -1.83
N THR A 228 2.91 -7.59 -2.23
CA THR A 228 2.42 -7.50 -3.63
C THR A 228 1.48 -6.34 -3.89
N ASP A 229 0.94 -5.72 -2.84
CA ASP A 229 0.07 -4.55 -2.92
C ASP A 229 0.21 -3.73 -1.62
N TYR A 230 -0.27 -2.48 -1.64
CA TYR A 230 -0.21 -1.61 -0.47
C TYR A 230 -1.02 -2.20 0.68
N ALA A 231 -0.37 -2.36 1.83
CA ALA A 231 -1.02 -2.71 3.08
C ALA A 231 -0.16 -2.27 4.25
N ARG A 232 -0.80 -1.87 5.35
CA ARG A 232 -0.08 -1.61 6.60
C ARG A 232 0.36 -2.93 7.24
N ILE A 233 1.50 -2.92 7.92
CA ILE A 233 2.02 -4.07 8.66
C ILE A 233 0.97 -4.58 9.66
N GLY A 234 0.66 -5.88 9.57
CA GLY A 234 -0.35 -6.57 10.37
C GLY A 234 -1.74 -6.64 9.75
N GLN A 235 -2.00 -5.94 8.63
CA GLN A 235 -3.25 -6.03 7.87
C GLN A 235 -3.18 -7.19 6.87
N ILE A 236 -4.22 -8.03 6.86
CA ILE A 236 -4.37 -9.12 5.90
C ILE A 236 -5.47 -8.69 4.91
N PRO A 237 -5.15 -8.55 3.60
CA PRO A 237 -6.15 -8.31 2.58
C PRO A 237 -7.25 -9.37 2.58
N ASP A 238 -8.52 -8.94 2.46
CA ASP A 238 -9.66 -9.86 2.37
C ASP A 238 -9.73 -10.55 0.99
N ASN A 239 -9.19 -9.90 -0.04
CA ASN A 239 -9.05 -10.42 -1.39
C ASN A 239 -7.73 -9.91 -1.96
N TYR A 240 -7.11 -10.76 -2.77
CA TYR A 240 -5.90 -10.45 -3.52
C TYR A 240 -6.22 -10.37 -5.01
N ALA A 241 -5.34 -9.72 -5.78
CA ALA A 241 -5.38 -9.85 -7.22
C ALA A 241 -5.29 -11.35 -7.62
N GLY A 242 -5.99 -11.75 -8.68
CA GLY A 242 -6.05 -13.16 -9.09
C GLY A 242 -7.01 -14.04 -8.27
N GLY A 243 -7.74 -13.47 -7.31
CA GLY A 243 -8.80 -14.20 -6.58
C GLY A 243 -8.31 -15.08 -5.43
N ILE A 244 -7.03 -14.95 -5.05
CA ILE A 244 -6.43 -15.65 -3.91
C ILE A 244 -7.21 -15.29 -2.62
N LYS A 245 -7.38 -16.27 -1.73
CA LYS A 245 -7.99 -16.12 -0.40
C LYS A 245 -7.25 -16.98 0.60
N ILE A 246 -6.59 -16.35 1.57
CA ILE A 246 -5.94 -17.04 2.67
C ILE A 246 -6.99 -17.47 3.69
N LYS A 247 -7.12 -18.77 3.91
CA LYS A 247 -8.05 -19.37 4.90
C LYS A 247 -7.35 -20.31 5.89
N GLU A 248 -6.09 -20.60 5.63
CA GLU A 248 -5.22 -21.49 6.36
C GLU A 248 -4.23 -20.71 7.23
N ALA A 249 -3.67 -21.39 8.23
CA ALA A 249 -2.48 -20.89 8.92
C ALA A 249 -1.25 -21.06 8.00
N PRO A 250 -0.29 -20.13 8.04
CA PRO A 250 0.92 -20.25 7.25
C PRO A 250 1.81 -21.36 7.79
N GLU A 251 2.54 -22.00 6.88
CA GLU A 251 3.81 -22.60 7.24
C GLU A 251 4.85 -21.48 7.42
N ILE A 252 5.61 -21.56 8.52
CA ILE A 252 6.64 -20.58 8.85
C ILE A 252 7.98 -21.09 8.36
N ILE A 253 8.60 -20.34 7.46
CA ILE A 253 9.92 -20.64 6.94
C ILE A 253 10.89 -19.67 7.62
N ASN A 254 11.77 -20.21 8.46
CA ASN A 254 12.71 -19.38 9.20
C ASN A 254 13.88 -18.90 8.32
N MET A 255 14.27 -17.64 8.52
CA MET A 255 15.56 -17.16 8.05
C MET A 255 16.69 -17.61 8.97
N ASN A 256 17.85 -17.89 8.40
CA ASN A 256 19.05 -18.27 9.14
C ASN A 256 20.29 -17.60 8.51
N PRO A 257 20.96 -16.66 9.20
CA PRO A 257 20.74 -16.26 10.59
C PRO A 257 19.46 -15.44 10.80
N LYS A 258 19.05 -15.33 12.07
CA LYS A 258 17.91 -14.50 12.48
C LYS A 258 18.35 -13.08 12.80
N GLY A 259 17.58 -12.09 12.37
CA GLY A 259 17.69 -10.73 12.90
C GLY A 259 17.32 -10.68 14.39
N ARG A 260 17.65 -9.58 15.06
CA ARG A 260 17.52 -9.43 16.52
C ARG A 260 16.44 -8.44 16.94
N LYS A 261 16.10 -7.49 16.07
CA LYS A 261 15.11 -6.44 16.36
C LYS A 261 13.69 -6.98 16.23
N THR A 262 12.80 -6.37 17.02
CA THR A 262 11.37 -6.63 17.05
C THR A 262 10.65 -5.34 16.66
N PHE A 263 9.68 -5.43 15.77
CA PHE A 263 8.86 -4.31 15.33
C PHE A 263 7.84 -3.93 16.40
N LYS A 264 8.12 -2.86 17.16
CA LYS A 264 7.32 -2.47 18.35
C LYS A 264 6.17 -1.54 17.98
N LYS A 265 6.29 -0.78 16.89
CA LYS A 265 5.31 0.20 16.40
C LYS A 265 3.96 -0.43 16.03
N ILE A 266 3.88 -1.75 15.84
CA ILE A 266 2.61 -2.47 15.68
C ILE A 266 1.56 -2.12 16.77
N LYS A 267 2.01 -1.81 17.99
CA LYS A 267 1.13 -1.39 19.09
C LYS A 267 0.40 -0.08 18.78
N LYS A 268 1.13 0.86 18.16
CA LYS A 268 0.63 2.16 17.72
C LYS A 268 -0.23 2.00 16.46
N ILE A 269 0.23 1.22 15.47
CA ILE A 269 -0.53 0.90 14.24
C ILE A 269 -1.91 0.34 14.57
N LYS A 270 -2.03 -0.66 15.45
CA LYS A 270 -3.35 -1.22 15.82
C LYS A 270 -4.30 -0.22 16.47
N LYS A 271 -3.80 0.85 17.10
CA LYS A 271 -4.64 1.94 17.64
C LYS A 271 -5.04 2.91 16.54
N GLU A 272 -4.09 3.32 15.71
CA GLU A 272 -4.31 4.21 14.56
C GLU A 272 -5.29 3.62 13.56
N ASP A 273 -5.19 2.33 13.28
CA ASP A 273 -6.04 1.63 12.32
C ASP A 273 -7.51 1.67 12.74
N LYS A 274 -7.83 1.68 14.04
CA LYS A 274 -9.23 1.87 14.48
C LYS A 274 -9.77 3.23 14.06
N ILE A 275 -8.96 4.28 14.24
CA ILE A 275 -9.33 5.65 13.89
C ILE A 275 -9.43 5.81 12.37
N ILE A 276 -8.46 5.27 11.63
CA ILE A 276 -8.44 5.32 10.16
C ILE A 276 -9.63 4.56 9.59
N LEU A 277 -9.94 3.37 10.11
CA LEU A 277 -11.08 2.57 9.66
C LEU A 277 -12.40 3.30 9.88
N GLU A 278 -12.58 3.95 11.03
CA GLU A 278 -13.77 4.76 11.32
C GLU A 278 -13.88 5.98 10.41
N LYS A 279 -12.76 6.63 10.12
CA LYS A 279 -12.71 7.90 9.38
C LYS A 279 -12.80 7.72 7.87
N TYR A 280 -12.05 6.77 7.31
CA TYR A 280 -11.84 6.62 5.87
C TYR A 280 -12.35 5.28 5.32
N GLY A 281 -12.72 4.33 6.18
CA GLY A 281 -13.12 2.99 5.77
C GLY A 281 -11.93 2.08 5.46
N ARG A 282 -12.24 0.80 5.20
CA ARG A 282 -11.24 -0.28 5.03
C ARG A 282 -10.40 -0.11 3.77
N GLU A 283 -11.00 0.37 2.69
CA GLU A 283 -10.33 0.56 1.39
C GLU A 283 -9.13 1.52 1.49
N TYR A 284 -9.13 2.43 2.47
CA TYR A 284 -8.02 3.34 2.71
C TYR A 284 -6.69 2.61 2.96
N PHE A 285 -6.70 1.46 3.63
CA PHE A 285 -5.48 0.73 3.98
C PHE A 285 -4.74 0.18 2.77
N PHE A 286 -5.48 -0.10 1.69
CA PHE A 286 -4.98 -0.77 0.49
C PHE A 286 -4.95 0.17 -0.73
N ALA A 287 -5.20 1.45 -0.52
CA ALA A 287 -5.25 2.44 -1.58
C ALA A 287 -3.86 3.05 -1.85
N SER A 288 -3.59 3.34 -3.12
CA SER A 288 -2.48 4.19 -3.55
C SER A 288 -2.59 5.60 -2.94
N ALA A 289 -1.50 6.36 -2.94
CA ALA A 289 -1.45 7.73 -2.45
C ALA A 289 -2.54 8.60 -3.09
N LYS A 290 -2.69 8.51 -4.42
CA LYS A 290 -3.73 9.21 -5.19
C LYS A 290 -5.14 8.86 -4.67
N LYS A 291 -5.45 7.58 -4.49
CA LYS A 291 -6.76 7.13 -4.00
C LYS A 291 -6.99 7.54 -2.55
N LYS A 292 -5.97 7.47 -1.69
CA LYS A 292 -6.04 7.96 -0.29
C LYS A 292 -6.33 9.46 -0.24
N ASN A 293 -5.69 10.27 -1.09
CA ASN A 293 -5.97 11.71 -1.18
C ASN A 293 -7.43 11.98 -1.59
N ILE A 294 -7.96 11.23 -2.55
CA ILE A 294 -9.38 11.33 -2.94
C ILE A 294 -10.30 10.95 -1.77
N LEU A 295 -10.02 9.87 -1.05
CA LEU A 295 -10.78 9.46 0.15
C LEU A 295 -10.70 10.51 1.27
N LYS A 296 -9.53 11.12 1.52
CA LYS A 296 -9.38 12.22 2.49
C LYS A 296 -10.25 13.41 2.10
N ASN A 297 -10.24 13.82 0.83
CA ASN A 297 -11.05 14.91 0.31
C ASN A 297 -12.55 14.63 0.41
N MET A 298 -12.99 13.43 0.02
CA MET A 298 -14.38 12.99 0.14
C MET A 298 -14.86 13.04 1.58
N THR A 299 -14.02 12.60 2.53
CA THR A 299 -14.33 12.61 3.97
C THR A 299 -14.47 14.05 4.50
N MET A 300 -13.60 14.96 4.06
CA MET A 300 -13.69 16.38 4.44
C MET A 300 -14.99 17.02 3.90
N ILE A 301 -15.32 16.77 2.63
CA ILE A 301 -16.55 17.29 2.01
C ILE A 301 -17.78 16.71 2.71
N GLN A 302 -17.78 15.41 3.01
CA GLN A 302 -18.88 14.73 3.69
C GLN A 302 -19.12 15.31 5.09
N THR A 303 -18.05 15.59 5.84
CA THR A 303 -18.15 16.22 7.17
C THR A 303 -18.81 17.60 7.09
N ARG A 304 -18.42 18.42 6.10
CA ARG A 304 -19.05 19.74 5.87
C ARG A 304 -20.50 19.62 5.44
N LEU A 305 -20.81 18.67 4.54
CA LEU A 305 -22.18 18.38 4.11
C LEU A 305 -23.07 17.98 5.29
N ASP A 306 -22.59 17.12 6.18
CA ASP A 306 -23.35 16.68 7.35
C ASP A 306 -23.58 17.83 8.34
N SER A 307 -22.58 18.70 8.52
CA SER A 307 -22.72 19.93 9.32
C SER A 307 -23.79 20.87 8.75
N PHE A 308 -23.73 21.19 7.45
CA PHE A 308 -24.73 22.08 6.83
C PHE A 308 -26.11 21.45 6.77
N LYS A 309 -26.23 20.13 6.53
CA LYS A 309 -27.51 19.42 6.59
C LYS A 309 -28.09 19.42 7.99
N PHE A 310 -27.25 19.30 9.02
CA PHE A 310 -27.68 19.39 10.40
C PHE A 310 -28.22 20.79 10.72
N GLU A 311 -27.50 21.85 10.35
CA GLU A 311 -27.96 23.23 10.53
C GLU A 311 -29.24 23.52 9.75
N HIS A 312 -29.31 23.10 8.50
CA HIS A 312 -30.51 23.22 7.65
C HIS A 312 -31.73 22.52 8.28
N LYS A 313 -31.52 21.36 8.91
CA LYS A 313 -32.57 20.65 9.65
C LYS A 313 -32.94 21.38 10.95
N LEU A 314 -31.97 21.90 11.70
CA LEU A 314 -32.19 22.64 12.94
C LEU A 314 -33.00 23.92 12.70
N LEU A 315 -32.74 24.60 11.59
CA LEU A 315 -33.55 25.71 11.11
C LEU A 315 -34.89 25.29 10.53
N ASN A 316 -35.24 24.00 10.46
CA ASN A 316 -36.49 23.53 9.86
C ASN A 316 -36.75 24.14 8.46
N CYS A 317 -35.71 24.22 7.63
CA CYS A 317 -35.80 24.86 6.31
C CYS A 317 -36.76 24.15 5.34
N ASN A 318 -37.10 22.88 5.59
CA ASN A 318 -38.09 22.10 4.85
C ASN A 318 -39.46 22.02 5.56
N GLY A 319 -39.67 22.81 6.61
CA GLY A 319 -40.91 22.78 7.39
C GLY A 319 -42.07 23.43 6.65
N ASN A 320 -43.28 22.94 6.87
CA ASN A 320 -44.51 23.57 6.37
C ASN A 320 -44.86 24.76 7.29
N GLY A 321 -44.47 25.97 6.89
CA GLY A 321 -44.79 27.21 7.61
C GLY A 321 -44.07 28.44 7.04
N ALA A 322 -44.61 29.63 7.28
CA ALA A 322 -43.96 30.87 6.87
C ALA A 322 -42.65 31.08 7.65
N LEU A 323 -41.53 31.19 6.93
CA LEU A 323 -40.23 31.52 7.52
C LEU A 323 -40.09 33.03 7.67
N SER A 324 -39.49 33.49 8.76
CA SER A 324 -39.06 34.90 8.83
C SER A 324 -38.04 35.19 7.71
N LYS A 325 -38.00 36.44 7.24
CA LYS A 325 -37.11 36.87 6.14
C LYS A 325 -35.64 36.50 6.38
N GLU A 326 -35.17 36.65 7.62
CA GLU A 326 -33.82 36.28 8.03
C GLU A 326 -33.58 34.77 7.93
N LYS A 327 -34.53 33.97 8.44
CA LYS A 327 -34.46 32.51 8.44
C LYS A 327 -34.51 31.94 7.01
N TYR A 328 -35.37 32.50 6.17
CA TYR A 328 -35.42 32.17 4.74
C TYR A 328 -34.08 32.43 4.04
N SER A 329 -33.46 33.59 4.28
CA SER A 329 -32.14 33.93 3.72
C SER A 329 -31.05 32.95 4.15
N LYS A 330 -31.01 32.58 5.44
CA LYS A 330 -30.09 31.56 5.98
C LYS A 330 -30.32 30.18 5.34
N CYS A 331 -31.57 29.74 5.25
CA CYS A 331 -31.93 28.48 4.58
C CYS A 331 -31.49 28.46 3.12
N LYS A 332 -31.73 29.54 2.36
CA LYS A 332 -31.31 29.64 0.96
C LYS A 332 -29.78 29.51 0.81
N LYS A 333 -29.01 30.17 1.68
CA LYS A 333 -27.53 30.04 1.69
C LYS A 333 -27.08 28.61 1.99
N LEU A 334 -27.64 27.97 3.01
CA LEU A 334 -27.33 26.59 3.36
C LEU A 334 -27.67 25.61 2.22
N THR A 335 -28.83 25.75 1.59
CA THR A 335 -29.23 24.96 0.43
C THR A 335 -28.23 25.08 -0.72
N ASN A 336 -27.81 26.30 -1.03
CA ASN A 336 -26.82 26.54 -2.09
C ASN A 336 -25.47 25.89 -1.77
N GLU A 337 -24.98 26.02 -0.53
CA GLU A 337 -23.74 25.38 -0.11
C GLU A 337 -23.83 23.85 -0.10
N ILE A 338 -24.95 23.29 0.35
CA ILE A 338 -25.20 21.84 0.29
C ILE A 338 -25.15 21.36 -1.16
N ASN A 339 -25.88 22.01 -2.07
CA ASN A 339 -25.92 21.64 -3.49
C ASN A 339 -24.53 21.75 -4.13
N ARG A 340 -23.78 22.82 -3.83
CA ARG A 340 -22.39 22.99 -4.29
C ARG A 340 -21.50 21.85 -3.82
N LEU A 341 -21.53 21.53 -2.52
CA LEU A 341 -20.70 20.47 -1.96
C LEU A 341 -21.08 19.08 -2.49
N VAL A 342 -22.36 18.83 -2.78
CA VAL A 342 -22.82 17.59 -3.44
C VAL A 342 -22.17 17.43 -4.82
N VAL A 343 -22.12 18.50 -5.63
CA VAL A 343 -21.46 18.48 -6.94
C VAL A 343 -19.97 18.18 -6.80
N ILE A 344 -19.28 18.85 -5.88
CA ILE A 344 -17.84 18.62 -5.63
C ILE A 344 -17.58 17.19 -5.16
N TYR A 345 -18.41 16.68 -4.24
CA TYR A 345 -18.34 15.30 -3.77
C TYR A 345 -18.48 14.31 -4.93
N ASN A 346 -19.49 14.52 -5.78
CA ASN A 346 -19.74 13.68 -6.95
C ASN A 346 -18.57 13.70 -7.95
N LYS A 347 -17.86 14.84 -8.09
CA LYS A 347 -16.62 14.91 -8.88
C LYS A 347 -15.51 14.04 -8.27
N GLN A 348 -15.37 14.00 -6.95
CA GLN A 348 -14.40 13.13 -6.28
C GLN A 348 -14.74 11.64 -6.42
N VAL A 349 -16.02 11.26 -6.28
CA VAL A 349 -16.48 9.88 -6.53
C VAL A 349 -16.13 9.44 -7.95
N LYS A 350 -16.36 10.30 -8.95
CA LYS A 350 -15.97 10.02 -10.33
C LYS A 350 -14.45 9.83 -10.47
N LYS A 351 -13.64 10.67 -9.81
CA LYS A 351 -12.17 10.51 -9.81
C LYS A 351 -11.74 9.21 -9.15
N TYR A 352 -12.37 8.79 -8.06
CA TYR A 352 -12.06 7.54 -7.36
C TYR A 352 -12.38 6.30 -8.21
N ASN A 353 -13.50 6.34 -8.94
CA ASN A 353 -13.98 5.24 -9.76
C ASN A 353 -13.32 5.15 -11.14
N LYS A 354 -12.56 6.17 -11.56
CA LYS A 354 -11.69 6.06 -12.75
C LYS A 354 -10.55 5.09 -12.41
N LYS A 355 -10.32 4.13 -13.29
CA LYS A 355 -9.27 3.10 -13.14
C LYS A 355 -7.90 3.74 -13.03
#